data_AF-A0A9Q3V2C8-F1
#
_entry.id   AF-A0A9Q3V2C8-F1
#
_cell.length_a   1.000
_cell.length_b   1.000
_cell.length_c   1.000
_cell.angle_alpha   90.00
_cell.angle_beta   90.00
_cell.angle_gamma   90.00
#
_symmetry.space_group_name_H-M   'P 1'
#
loop_
_entity.id
_entity.type
_entity.pdbx_description
1 polymer ?
#
loop_
_entity_poly.entity_id
_entity_poly.type
_entity_poly.pdbx_seq_one_letter_code
_entity_poly.pdbx_strand_id
1 'polypeptide(L)'
;MAKKKYKKQLLISLKSLGKSEHLLLESMTNLMLLGELKKSKIEFKDGDTFSFKDNIFDYSEDKNVRKLAKLRRKMLTTMNKIVVKNKFKDKEIKFLS
;
A
#
# COMPACT_ATOMS: atom_id res chain seq x y z
N MET A 1 0.10 26.96 -20.00
CA MET A 1 -0.61 26.66 -18.72
C MET A 1 -1.12 25.22 -18.58
N ALA A 2 -1.61 24.58 -19.64
CA ALA A 2 -2.18 23.21 -19.57
C ALA A 2 -1.24 22.14 -18.97
N LYS A 3 0.05 22.11 -19.36
CA LYS A 3 1.04 21.16 -18.80
C LYS A 3 1.23 21.29 -17.28
N LYS A 4 1.20 22.52 -16.74
CA LYS A 4 1.32 22.76 -15.29
C LYS A 4 0.08 22.29 -14.53
N LYS A 5 -1.11 22.53 -15.08
CA LYS A 5 -2.39 22.04 -14.53
C LYS A 5 -2.45 20.51 -14.53
N TYR A 6 -2.05 19.87 -15.63
CA TYR A 6 -1.97 18.41 -15.73
C TYR A 6 -0.99 17.81 -14.71
N LYS A 7 0.22 18.38 -14.59
CA LYS A 7 1.22 17.95 -13.61
C LYS A 7 0.67 18.01 -12.18
N LYS A 8 -0.02 19.10 -11.82
CA LYS A 8 -0.65 19.27 -10.51
C LYS A 8 -1.71 18.19 -10.26
N GLN A 9 -2.53 17.88 -11.27
CA GLN A 9 -3.55 16.84 -11.15
C GLN A 9 -2.93 15.45 -10.93
N LEU A 10 -1.85 15.13 -11.63
CA LEU A 10 -1.12 13.86 -11.42
C LEU A 10 -0.60 13.74 -9.98
N LEU A 11 -0.06 14.81 -9.40
CA LEU A 11 0.39 14.80 -8.00
C LEU A 11 -0.76 14.58 -7.02
N ILE A 12 -1.92 15.18 -7.27
CA ILE A 12 -3.13 14.96 -6.46
C ILE A 12 -3.57 13.49 -6.56
N SER A 13 -3.62 12.94 -7.77
CA SER A 13 -3.96 11.53 -7.99
C SER A 13 -2.96 10.58 -7.31
N LEU A 14 -1.66 10.84 -7.41
CA LEU A 14 -0.63 10.07 -6.71
C LEU A 14 -0.81 10.12 -5.19
N LYS A 15 -1.13 11.29 -4.63
CA LYS A 15 -1.39 11.45 -3.19
C LYS A 15 -2.59 10.63 -2.74
N SER A 16 -3.69 10.64 -3.51
CA SER A 16 -4.85 9.82 -3.22
C SER A 16 -4.54 8.32 -3.31
N LEU A 17 -3.79 7.90 -4.35
CA LEU A 17 -3.38 6.51 -4.52
C LEU A 17 -2.49 6.03 -3.38
N GLY A 18 -1.54 6.85 -2.90
CA GLY A 18 -0.71 6.51 -1.74
C GLY A 18 -1.54 6.29 -0.47
N LYS A 19 -2.54 7.14 -0.21
CA LYS A 19 -3.47 6.93 0.91
C LYS A 19 -4.28 5.63 0.76
N SER A 20 -4.82 5.38 -0.43
CA SER A 20 -5.59 4.14 -0.69
C SER A 20 -4.73 2.89 -0.57
N GLU A 21 -3.47 2.96 -1.02
CA GLU A 21 -2.49 1.87 -0.89
C GLU A 21 -2.19 1.57 0.58
N HIS A 22 -2.03 2.60 1.42
CA HIS A 22 -1.82 2.45 2.86
C HIS A 22 -3.04 1.81 3.55
N LEU A 23 -4.26 2.29 3.25
CA LEU A 23 -5.50 1.72 3.78
C LEU A 23 -5.68 0.24 3.37
N LEU A 24 -5.26 -0.13 2.16
CA LEU A 24 -5.26 -1.53 1.72
C LEU A 24 -4.28 -2.38 2.54
N LEU A 25 -3.10 -1.85 2.85
CA LEU A 25 -2.12 -2.53 3.70
C LEU A 25 -2.69 -2.78 5.10
N GLU A 26 -3.28 -1.76 5.72
CA GLU A 26 -3.92 -1.88 7.04
C GLU A 26 -5.07 -2.90 7.01
N SER A 27 -5.93 -2.83 5.99
CA SER A 27 -7.05 -3.74 5.83
C SER A 27 -6.59 -5.19 5.70
N MET A 28 -5.56 -5.46 4.89
CA MET A 28 -4.99 -6.81 4.75
C MET A 28 -4.37 -7.30 6.05
N THR A 29 -3.67 -6.42 6.77
CA THR A 29 -3.08 -6.75 8.07
C THR A 29 -4.17 -7.13 9.08
N ASN A 30 -5.24 -6.34 9.16
CA ASN A 30 -6.38 -6.62 10.02
C ASN A 30 -7.10 -7.91 9.65
N LEU A 31 -7.27 -8.20 8.36
CA LEU A 31 -7.87 -9.45 7.88
C LEU A 31 -7.02 -10.67 8.28
N MET A 32 -5.69 -10.58 8.12
CA MET A 32 -4.77 -11.62 8.59
C MET A 32 -4.81 -11.77 10.11
N LEU A 33 -4.91 -10.67 10.86
CA LEU A 33 -5.04 -10.68 12.31
C LEU A 33 -6.33 -11.39 12.78
N LEU A 34 -7.46 -11.05 12.18
CA LEU A 34 -8.76 -11.63 12.52
C LEU A 34 -8.87 -13.11 12.12
N GLY A 35 -8.23 -13.50 11.02
CA GLY A 35 -8.31 -14.84 10.45
C GLY A 35 -7.18 -15.76 10.91
N GLU A 36 -6.01 -15.61 10.29
CA GLU A 36 -4.87 -16.54 10.39
C GLU A 36 -4.15 -16.42 11.72
N LEU A 37 -3.90 -15.19 12.18
CA LEU A 37 -3.16 -14.99 13.41
C LEU A 37 -3.96 -15.35 14.66
N LYS A 38 -5.29 -15.41 14.57
CA LYS A 38 -6.16 -15.94 15.63
C LYS A 38 -6.12 -17.48 15.71
N LYS A 39 -5.80 -18.16 14.60
CA LYS A 39 -5.64 -19.63 14.55
C LYS A 39 -4.26 -20.06 15.02
N SER A 40 -3.22 -19.30 14.68
CA SER A 40 -1.95 -19.41 15.39
C SER A 40 -2.19 -18.94 16.82
N LYS A 41 -1.76 -19.64 17.85
CA LYS A 41 -1.97 -19.26 19.26
C LYS A 41 -1.12 -18.03 19.68
N ILE A 42 -1.07 -17.00 18.84
CA ILE A 42 -0.30 -15.79 19.03
C ILE A 42 -1.19 -14.82 19.79
N GLU A 43 -0.92 -14.63 21.07
CA GLU A 43 -1.53 -13.59 21.88
C GLU A 43 -0.71 -12.32 21.74
N PHE A 44 -1.33 -11.26 21.20
CA PHE A 44 -0.72 -9.92 21.16
C PHE A 44 -1.02 -9.20 22.48
N LYS A 45 0.00 -8.64 23.12
CA LYS A 45 -0.13 -7.76 24.28
C LYS A 45 -0.04 -6.31 23.85
N ASP A 46 -0.66 -5.42 24.63
CA ASP A 46 -0.55 -3.99 24.40
C ASP A 46 0.91 -3.54 24.45
N GLY A 47 1.37 -2.90 23.38
CA GLY A 47 2.76 -2.48 23.20
C GLY A 47 3.61 -3.42 22.33
N ASP A 48 3.09 -4.59 21.95
CA ASP A 48 3.80 -5.48 21.03
C ASP A 48 3.91 -4.87 19.63
N THR A 49 5.12 -4.92 19.07
CA THR A 49 5.38 -4.51 17.70
C THR A 49 5.56 -5.74 16.83
N PHE A 50 4.72 -5.90 15.81
CA PHE A 50 4.84 -6.98 14.84
C PHE A 50 5.43 -6.45 13.54
N SER A 51 6.47 -7.14 13.04
CA SER A 51 7.10 -6.84 11.76
C SER A 51 6.95 -8.05 10.84
N PHE A 52 6.40 -7.83 9.66
CA PHE A 52 6.28 -8.85 8.63
C PHE A 52 6.89 -8.36 7.33
N LYS A 53 7.40 -9.33 6.55
CA LYS A 53 7.81 -9.05 5.17
C LYS A 53 6.56 -8.84 4.32
N ASP A 54 6.64 -7.91 3.38
CA ASP A 54 5.53 -7.58 2.48
C ASP A 54 4.98 -8.79 1.69
N ASN A 55 5.84 -9.77 1.42
CA ASN A 55 5.46 -10.98 0.72
C ASN A 55 4.56 -11.92 1.55
N ILE A 56 4.38 -11.68 2.85
CA ILE A 56 3.53 -12.51 3.71
C ILE A 56 2.09 -12.57 3.18
N PHE A 57 1.58 -11.48 2.63
CA PHE A 57 0.22 -11.40 2.10
C PHE A 57 0.00 -12.25 0.85
N ASP A 58 1.06 -12.63 0.13
CA ASP A 58 0.94 -13.51 -1.03
C ASP A 58 0.66 -14.96 -0.65
N TYR A 59 1.06 -15.34 0.56
CA TYR A 59 0.98 -16.71 1.07
C TYR A 59 -0.10 -16.88 2.13
N SER A 60 -0.81 -15.80 2.48
CA SER A 60 -2.00 -15.82 3.33
C SER A 60 -2.96 -16.92 2.85
N GLU A 61 -3.47 -17.72 3.77
CA GLU A 61 -4.53 -18.72 3.56
C GLU A 61 -5.79 -18.07 2.98
N ASP A 62 -6.11 -16.83 3.39
CA ASP A 62 -7.25 -16.07 2.87
C ASP A 62 -7.04 -15.63 1.41
N LYS A 63 -7.89 -16.15 0.52
CA LYS A 63 -7.88 -15.81 -0.91
C LYS A 63 -8.14 -14.32 -1.16
N ASN A 64 -8.89 -13.65 -0.30
CA ASN A 64 -9.20 -12.23 -0.43
C ASN A 64 -7.98 -11.38 -0.11
N VAL A 65 -7.24 -11.70 0.96
CA VAL A 65 -5.95 -11.05 1.28
C VAL A 65 -4.99 -11.19 0.11
N ARG A 66 -4.85 -12.39 -0.49
CA ARG A 66 -4.00 -12.58 -1.68
C ARG A 66 -4.44 -11.73 -2.89
N LYS A 67 -5.74 -11.54 -3.10
CA LYS A 67 -6.25 -10.66 -4.18
C LYS A 67 -5.93 -9.19 -3.91
N LEU A 68 -6.11 -8.73 -2.68
CA LEU A 68 -5.78 -7.36 -2.26
C LEU A 68 -4.27 -7.10 -2.38
N ALA A 69 -3.42 -8.07 -2.02
CA ALA A 69 -1.96 -7.97 -2.14
C ALA A 69 -1.53 -7.78 -3.60
N LYS A 70 -2.11 -8.57 -4.51
CA LYS A 70 -1.89 -8.42 -5.95
C LYS A 70 -2.33 -7.05 -6.48
N LEU A 71 -3.46 -6.53 -6.02
CA LEU A 71 -3.93 -5.20 -6.39
C LEU A 71 -2.98 -4.11 -5.91
N ARG A 72 -2.57 -4.18 -4.63
CA ARG A 72 -1.63 -3.24 -4.01
C ARG A 72 -0.31 -3.17 -4.77
N ARG A 73 0.27 -4.30 -5.16
CA ARG A 73 1.49 -4.34 -6.00
C ARG A 73 1.31 -3.67 -7.36
N LYS A 74 0.16 -3.90 -8.00
CA LYS A 74 -0.17 -3.21 -9.26
C LYS A 74 -0.29 -1.71 -9.06
N MET A 75 -0.88 -1.25 -7.95
CA MET A 75 -0.95 0.17 -7.60
C MET A 75 0.45 0.76 -7.43
N LEU A 76 1.31 0.17 -6.59
CA LEU A 76 2.68 0.63 -6.37
C LEU A 76 3.49 0.70 -7.67
N THR A 77 3.43 -0.36 -8.49
CA THR A 77 4.11 -0.39 -9.79
C THR A 77 3.60 0.72 -10.71
N THR A 78 2.29 0.96 -10.73
CA THR A 78 1.67 1.99 -11.57
C THR A 78 2.03 3.40 -11.09
N MET A 79 2.00 3.64 -9.78
CA MET A 79 2.42 4.90 -9.17
C MET A 79 3.89 5.19 -9.51
N ASN A 80 4.77 4.20 -9.38
CA ASN A 80 6.18 4.35 -9.73
C ASN A 80 6.36 4.69 -11.22
N LYS A 81 5.63 4.01 -12.13
CA LYS A 81 5.64 4.33 -13.56
C LYS A 81 5.19 5.76 -13.84
N ILE A 82 4.15 6.25 -13.16
CA ILE A 82 3.69 7.64 -13.28
C ILE A 82 4.79 8.59 -12.81
N VAL A 83 5.45 8.29 -11.69
CA VAL A 83 6.53 9.12 -11.13
C VAL A 83 7.71 9.22 -12.09
N VAL A 84 8.24 8.09 -12.53
CA VAL A 84 9.41 8.01 -13.42
C VAL A 84 9.12 8.67 -14.76
N LYS A 85 7.97 8.38 -15.39
CA LYS A 85 7.61 8.94 -16.70
C LYS A 85 7.48 10.46 -16.68
N ASN A 86 7.01 11.04 -15.56
CA ASN A 86 6.81 12.47 -15.42
C ASN A 86 8.01 13.20 -14.80
N LYS A 87 9.09 12.49 -14.44
CA LYS A 87 10.32 13.04 -13.84
C LYS A 87 10.01 13.96 -12.65
N PHE A 88 9.13 13.53 -11.75
CA PHE A 88 8.85 14.29 -10.52
C PHE A 88 10.11 14.37 -9.66
N LYS A 89 10.35 15.54 -9.06
CA LYS A 89 11.43 15.70 -8.08
C LYS A 89 11.01 15.08 -6.75
N ASP A 90 11.96 14.58 -5.96
CA ASP A 90 11.67 13.98 -4.64
C ASP A 90 10.86 14.91 -3.73
N LYS A 91 11.16 16.21 -3.77
CA LYS A 91 10.40 17.23 -3.03
C LYS A 91 8.92 17.30 -3.41
N GLU A 92 8.56 16.92 -4.63
CA GLU A 92 7.18 16.91 -5.14
C GLU A 92 6.42 15.64 -4.74
N ILE A 93 7.12 14.58 -4.32
CA ILE A 93 6.54 13.26 -3.99
C ILE A 93 6.81 12.83 -2.54
N LYS A 94 7.25 13.74 -1.66
CA LYS A 94 7.49 13.45 -0.23
C LYS A 94 6.33 12.78 0.50
N PHE A 95 5.11 12.94 0.01
CA PHE A 95 3.92 12.30 0.58
C PHE A 95 3.78 10.81 0.22
N LEU A 96 4.67 10.27 -0.62
CA LEU A 96 4.78 8.85 -0.98
C LEU A 96 5.94 8.15 -0.26
N SER A 97 6.73 8.88 0.53
CA SER A 97 7.87 8.37 1.31
C SER A 97 7.47 8.00 2.71
#